data_AF-A0A9E3MBA3-F1
#
_entry.id   AF-A0A9E3MBA3-F1
#
_cell.length_a   1.000
_cell.length_b   1.000
_cell.length_c   1.000
_cell.angle_alpha   90.00
_cell.angle_beta   90.00
_cell.angle_gamma   90.00
#
_symmetry.space_group_name_H-M   'P 1'
#
loop_
_entity.id
_entity.type
_entity.pdbx_description
1 polymer ?
#
loop_
_entity_poly.entity_id
_entity_poly.type
_entity_poly.pdbx_seq_one_letter_code
_entity_poly.pdbx_strand_id
1 'polypeptide(L)'
;MRLAKVLVTTALVMLSVVRICAGQKPARALYETILPANPHDKQVASVEIATAPCSAKPGCNWYQLTGTKVNKKSFTIWFLSDANPFSAGPQKKITFHRYILQEPNKSPLEYIDQRTGKALLPLFHFAEELLPRAKDGNENTLFEKGTYLGHPLIRKKALEPTAIQLPSGITQLLLRSDLIIGTSRNFRDDGKGRKSRKDNYNYVPFTKENYDEMIAAGINYFTAKGKQIDWICRKAVFYDGFSPDIAYPEELYRSNFLGLQMFIDEPACRLAGKYPPGATLAKAVEMIHEHIRTRLNNVNYRNVLAQKGINPGTLKLVEPAVPIWETYVGTSYYQMEANPFGLVQECRWRIDPNADSQQVLMLQRINKEFDVDIPITPHNLFMWFYAQMRGPARALNTKWGMSIYGQAEPHLRFPSMKLAYDMGAEFTWFWTSDHDHHIPYTEQLSLASQITRYAKSHPRPDMNKLHGAATTAIVLPYGYTLPTCWQLFTWGTHIYPLNRKNRFGLTYKDVLKPAINEIAYCLKNKISYDVVPAGKDFDPAGYNKVVWIREDGTVRFAAEHGLEPSG
;
A
#
# COMPACT_ATOMS: atom_id res chain seq x y z
N MET A 1 35.30 32.51 -60.34
CA MET A 1 35.74 33.12 -59.06
C MET A 1 34.63 32.88 -58.03
N ARG A 2 34.99 32.35 -56.84
CA ARG A 2 34.14 31.72 -55.78
C ARG A 2 33.73 30.26 -56.09
N LEU A 3 34.47 29.24 -55.63
CA LEU A 3 34.50 28.59 -54.29
C LEU A 3 33.12 28.07 -53.84
N ALA A 4 32.92 26.88 -53.28
CA ALA A 4 33.76 25.70 -52.99
C ALA A 4 32.85 24.59 -52.39
N LYS A 5 33.42 23.38 -52.26
CA LYS A 5 33.06 22.28 -51.33
C LYS A 5 31.80 21.45 -51.61
N VAL A 6 31.99 20.22 -52.09
CA VAL A 6 31.36 18.99 -51.55
C VAL A 6 32.27 17.79 -51.86
N LEU A 7 32.30 16.81 -50.94
CA LEU A 7 32.75 15.41 -51.07
C LEU A 7 34.25 15.06 -50.87
N VAL A 8 34.64 14.95 -49.59
CA VAL A 8 35.47 13.83 -49.10
C VAL A 8 35.05 13.53 -47.65
N THR A 9 34.26 12.49 -47.41
CA THR A 9 34.38 11.61 -46.23
C THR A 9 33.40 10.43 -46.32
N THR A 10 33.91 9.24 -46.64
CA THR A 10 33.17 7.98 -46.44
C THR A 10 34.17 6.91 -46.02
N ALA A 11 34.57 6.93 -44.75
CA ALA A 11 35.21 5.79 -44.06
C ALA A 11 35.45 6.14 -42.58
N LEU A 12 34.39 6.30 -41.77
CA LEU A 12 34.54 6.23 -40.30
C LEU A 12 33.20 6.07 -39.56
N VAL A 13 32.38 5.05 -39.86
CA VAL A 13 31.25 4.68 -38.99
C VAL A 13 31.06 3.18 -38.99
N MET A 14 31.34 2.57 -37.83
CA MET A 14 30.85 1.27 -37.28
C MET A 14 31.96 0.49 -36.55
N LEU A 15 32.63 1.15 -35.62
CA LEU A 15 33.02 0.51 -34.36
C LEU A 15 32.04 1.02 -33.30
N SER A 16 30.77 0.64 -33.45
CA SER A 16 29.85 0.59 -32.32
C SER A 16 30.43 -0.43 -31.36
N VAL A 17 31.15 0.07 -30.37
CA VAL A 17 31.55 -0.66 -29.17
C VAL A 17 30.27 -1.22 -28.57
N VAL A 18 29.96 -2.46 -28.90
CA VAL A 18 29.17 -3.32 -28.03
C VAL A 18 30.01 -3.39 -26.76
N ARG A 19 29.75 -2.50 -25.80
CA ARG A 19 30.09 -2.76 -24.41
C ARG A 19 29.23 -3.95 -24.03
N ILE A 20 29.74 -5.14 -24.36
CA ILE A 20 29.39 -6.35 -23.63
C ILE A 20 29.63 -5.93 -22.19
N CYS A 21 28.56 -5.77 -21.41
CA CYS A 21 28.67 -5.62 -19.97
C CYS A 21 29.45 -6.83 -19.48
N ALA A 22 30.78 -6.68 -19.36
CA ALA A 22 31.63 -7.70 -18.78
C ALA A 22 31.06 -7.94 -17.39
N GLY A 23 30.43 -9.10 -17.22
CA GLY A 23 29.82 -9.49 -15.96
C GLY A 23 30.84 -9.28 -14.85
N GLN A 24 30.36 -8.78 -13.72
CA GLN A 24 31.25 -8.49 -12.61
C GLN A 24 31.98 -9.78 -12.21
N LYS A 25 33.32 -9.71 -12.08
CA LYS A 25 34.10 -10.90 -11.71
C LYS A 25 33.59 -11.43 -10.36
N PRO A 26 33.57 -12.76 -10.17
CA PRO A 26 33.28 -13.33 -8.86
C PRO A 26 34.17 -12.70 -7.80
N ALA A 27 33.59 -12.37 -6.65
CA ALA A 27 34.30 -11.71 -5.57
C ALA A 27 33.70 -12.12 -4.23
N ARG A 28 34.53 -12.18 -3.18
CA ARG A 28 34.11 -12.54 -1.83
C ARG A 28 34.91 -11.77 -0.79
N ALA A 29 34.26 -11.31 0.28
CA ALA A 29 34.94 -10.66 1.39
C ALA A 29 34.19 -10.85 2.72
N LEU A 30 34.97 -10.86 3.80
CA LEU A 30 34.46 -10.85 5.17
C LEU A 30 34.53 -9.43 5.73
N TYR A 31 33.43 -9.00 6.33
CA TYR A 31 33.29 -7.72 7.00
C TYR A 31 32.96 -7.92 8.47
N GLU A 32 33.44 -6.99 9.30
CA GLU A 32 33.05 -6.87 10.70
C GLU A 32 32.22 -5.61 10.90
N THR A 33 31.16 -5.76 11.70
CA THR A 33 30.32 -4.66 12.15
C THR A 33 30.92 -4.06 13.41
N ILE A 34 31.03 -2.73 13.49
CA ILE A 34 31.42 -2.03 14.69
C ILE A 34 30.19 -1.88 15.58
N LEU A 35 30.07 -2.75 16.58
CA LEU A 35 28.95 -2.77 17.51
C LEU A 35 29.26 -1.98 18.81
N PRO A 36 28.24 -1.61 19.60
CA PRO A 36 28.43 -1.05 20.94
C PRO A 36 29.21 -1.99 21.86
N ALA A 37 29.77 -1.47 22.96
CA ALA A 37 30.61 -2.24 23.89
C ALA A 37 29.93 -3.50 24.48
N ASN A 38 28.61 -3.44 24.70
CA ASN A 38 27.80 -4.55 25.19
C ASN A 38 26.72 -4.89 24.15
N PRO A 39 27.07 -5.57 23.04
CA PRO A 39 26.12 -5.83 21.98
C PRO A 39 25.13 -6.92 22.40
N HIS A 40 23.88 -6.76 21.96
CA HIS A 40 22.87 -7.78 22.14
C HIS A 40 23.23 -9.03 21.32
N ASP A 41 22.92 -10.22 21.84
CA ASP A 41 23.32 -11.51 21.28
C ASP A 41 22.82 -11.73 19.82
N LYS A 42 21.67 -11.13 19.49
CA LYS A 42 21.04 -11.07 18.15
C LYS A 42 21.64 -10.07 17.17
N GLN A 43 22.52 -9.15 17.58
CA GLN A 43 23.14 -8.21 16.63
C GLN A 43 24.13 -8.92 15.70
N VAL A 44 24.23 -8.45 14.46
CA VAL A 44 25.12 -9.03 13.45
C VAL A 44 26.55 -8.52 13.65
N ALA A 45 27.43 -9.40 14.09
CA ALA A 45 28.83 -9.10 14.38
C ALA A 45 29.69 -9.09 13.13
N SER A 46 29.37 -9.94 12.15
CA SER A 46 30.08 -10.00 10.87
C SER A 46 29.14 -10.34 9.73
N VAL A 47 29.50 -9.92 8.53
CA VAL A 47 28.81 -10.30 7.29
C VAL A 47 29.82 -10.73 6.26
N GLU A 48 29.57 -11.88 5.65
CA GLU A 48 30.28 -12.29 4.45
C GLU A 48 29.45 -11.90 3.23
N ILE A 49 30.09 -11.24 2.27
CA ILE A 49 29.48 -10.84 1.00
C ILE A 49 30.19 -11.59 -0.12
N ALA A 50 29.42 -12.35 -0.91
CA ALA A 50 29.88 -12.97 -2.13
C ALA A 50 29.04 -12.47 -3.32
N THR A 51 29.69 -12.27 -4.46
CA THR A 51 29.05 -11.85 -5.71
C THR A 51 29.55 -12.69 -6.87
N ALA A 52 28.67 -13.09 -7.78
CA ALA A 52 29.03 -13.85 -8.96
C ALA A 52 28.09 -13.52 -10.13
N PRO A 53 28.58 -13.51 -11.39
CA PRO A 53 27.73 -13.29 -12.55
C PRO A 53 26.72 -14.43 -12.70
N CYS A 54 25.50 -14.10 -13.14
CA CYS A 54 24.47 -15.11 -13.42
C CYS A 54 24.60 -15.62 -14.85
N SER A 55 25.00 -16.89 -15.02
CA SER A 55 25.12 -17.51 -16.34
C SER A 55 23.79 -17.56 -17.09
N ALA A 56 22.68 -17.79 -16.39
CA ALA A 56 21.34 -17.88 -16.96
C ALA A 56 20.73 -16.52 -17.34
N LYS A 57 21.30 -15.40 -16.87
CA LYS A 57 20.78 -14.06 -17.14
C LYS A 57 21.93 -13.04 -17.26
N PRO A 58 22.46 -12.85 -18.48
CA PRO A 58 23.52 -11.87 -18.74
C PRO A 58 23.14 -10.46 -18.26
N GLY A 59 24.11 -9.75 -17.69
CA GLY A 59 23.89 -8.42 -17.09
C GLY A 59 23.36 -8.45 -15.64
N CYS A 60 23.00 -9.62 -15.10
CA CYS A 60 22.64 -9.77 -13.70
C CYS A 60 23.74 -10.48 -12.89
N ASN A 61 23.84 -10.13 -11.60
CA ASN A 61 24.74 -10.80 -10.66
C ASN A 61 23.93 -11.40 -9.51
N TRP A 62 24.35 -12.60 -9.09
CA TRP A 62 23.99 -13.15 -7.81
C TRP A 62 24.78 -12.47 -6.70
N TYR A 63 24.09 -12.23 -5.60
CA TYR A 63 24.65 -11.76 -4.35
C TYR A 63 24.23 -12.73 -3.26
N GLN A 64 25.18 -13.07 -2.40
CA GLN A 64 24.97 -13.86 -1.19
C GLN A 64 25.50 -13.07 -0.01
N LEU A 65 24.66 -12.87 1.01
CA LEU A 65 25.06 -12.23 2.26
C LEU A 65 24.79 -13.18 3.42
N THR A 66 25.84 -13.56 4.12
CA THR A 66 25.75 -14.41 5.32
C THR A 66 26.06 -13.57 6.55
N GLY A 67 25.03 -13.22 7.32
CA GLY A 67 25.18 -12.48 8.57
C GLY A 67 25.40 -13.44 9.74
N THR A 68 26.50 -13.26 10.48
CA THR A 68 26.78 -14.02 11.71
C THR A 68 26.58 -13.13 12.92
N LYS A 69 25.73 -13.57 13.85
CA LYS A 69 25.37 -12.83 15.06
C LYS A 69 26.42 -12.97 16.16
N VAL A 70 26.31 -12.15 17.20
CA VAL A 70 27.13 -12.26 18.41
C VAL A 70 27.01 -13.66 19.03
N ASN A 71 25.80 -14.22 19.09
CA ASN A 71 25.55 -15.59 19.56
C ASN A 71 25.94 -16.72 18.57
N LYS A 72 26.69 -16.39 17.51
CA LYS A 72 27.20 -17.31 16.48
C LYS A 72 26.15 -17.96 15.57
N LYS A 73 24.85 -17.73 15.79
CA LYS A 73 23.83 -18.10 14.82
C LYS A 73 24.00 -17.26 13.56
N SER A 74 23.67 -17.82 12.40
CA SER A 74 23.77 -17.15 11.12
C SER A 74 22.49 -17.29 10.31
N PHE A 75 22.23 -16.27 9.49
CA PHE A 75 21.22 -16.28 8.44
C PHE A 75 21.91 -15.94 7.12
N THR A 76 21.28 -16.34 6.01
CA THR A 76 21.79 -16.03 4.68
C THR A 76 20.68 -15.50 3.80
N ILE A 77 20.97 -14.47 3.01
CA ILE A 77 20.11 -14.04 1.91
C ILE A 77 20.81 -14.21 0.58
N TRP A 78 20.03 -14.56 -0.45
CA TRP A 78 20.47 -14.54 -1.84
C TRP A 78 19.52 -13.66 -2.63
N PHE A 79 20.09 -12.87 -3.54
CA PHE A 79 19.27 -12.16 -4.51
C PHE A 79 20.00 -11.99 -5.83
N LEU A 80 19.20 -11.84 -6.88
CA LEU A 80 19.65 -11.61 -8.24
C LEU A 80 19.24 -10.20 -8.65
N SER A 81 20.20 -9.35 -9.01
CA SER A 81 19.91 -7.98 -9.47
C SER A 81 20.65 -7.62 -10.76
N ASP A 82 20.12 -6.63 -11.48
CA ASP A 82 20.69 -6.04 -12.70
C ASP A 82 21.73 -4.93 -12.43
N ALA A 83 21.88 -4.53 -11.17
CA ALA A 83 22.84 -3.52 -10.74
C ALA A 83 23.43 -3.85 -9.36
N ASN A 84 24.57 -3.25 -9.04
CA ASN A 84 25.20 -3.34 -7.72
C ASN A 84 24.39 -2.56 -6.67
N PRO A 85 23.78 -3.23 -5.67
CA PRO A 85 22.98 -2.54 -4.66
C PRO A 85 23.81 -1.91 -3.54
N PHE A 86 25.11 -2.16 -3.47
CA PHE A 86 25.96 -1.73 -2.35
C PHE A 86 26.62 -0.36 -2.56
N SER A 87 26.38 0.32 -3.69
CA SER A 87 27.02 1.60 -4.01
C SER A 87 26.63 2.74 -3.06
N ALA A 88 27.53 3.69 -2.80
CA ALA A 88 27.25 4.86 -1.94
C ALA A 88 26.35 5.92 -2.61
N GLY A 89 26.28 5.95 -3.94
CA GLY A 89 25.56 6.97 -4.71
C GLY A 89 24.04 6.78 -4.78
N PRO A 90 23.32 7.73 -5.42
CA PRO A 90 21.90 7.60 -5.72
C PRO A 90 21.69 6.29 -6.47
N GLN A 91 20.79 5.44 -5.99
CA GLN A 91 20.54 4.19 -6.68
C GLN A 91 19.91 4.50 -8.04
N LYS A 92 20.57 4.05 -9.11
CA LYS A 92 19.87 3.76 -10.37
C LYS A 92 18.77 2.76 -10.02
N LYS A 93 17.63 2.82 -10.70
CA LYS A 93 16.52 1.88 -10.50
C LYS A 93 17.04 0.44 -10.60
N ILE A 94 17.17 -0.24 -9.45
CA ILE A 94 17.65 -1.62 -9.37
C ILE A 94 16.44 -2.55 -9.51
N THR A 95 16.53 -3.52 -10.41
CA THR A 95 15.55 -4.59 -10.49
C THR A 95 16.09 -5.81 -9.77
N PHE A 96 15.36 -6.25 -8.75
CA PHE A 96 15.59 -7.54 -8.11
C PHE A 96 14.72 -8.59 -8.80
N HIS A 97 15.36 -9.65 -9.29
CA HIS A 97 14.71 -10.72 -10.05
C HIS A 97 14.37 -11.93 -9.19
N ARG A 98 15.19 -12.21 -8.16
CA ARG A 98 14.97 -13.29 -7.20
C ARG A 98 15.39 -12.84 -5.81
N TYR A 99 14.72 -13.33 -4.79
CA TYR A 99 15.00 -13.02 -3.39
C TYR A 99 14.72 -14.23 -2.50
N ILE A 100 15.75 -14.71 -1.80
CA ILE A 100 15.73 -15.92 -0.99
C ILE A 100 16.29 -15.59 0.41
N LEU A 101 15.61 -16.03 1.46
CA LEU A 101 16.05 -15.94 2.85
C LEU A 101 16.18 -17.34 3.46
N GLN A 102 17.30 -17.61 4.12
CA GLN A 102 17.47 -18.74 5.02
C GLN A 102 17.78 -18.25 6.43
N GLU A 103 16.82 -18.47 7.32
CA GLU A 103 16.96 -18.20 8.76
C GLU A 103 17.75 -19.33 9.46
N PRO A 104 18.31 -19.09 10.66
CA PRO A 104 19.09 -20.08 11.38
C PRO A 104 18.32 -21.39 11.59
N ASN A 105 18.89 -22.51 11.13
CA ASN A 105 18.30 -23.85 11.24
C ASN A 105 16.90 -23.99 10.61
N LYS A 106 16.57 -23.17 9.60
CA LYS A 106 15.32 -23.26 8.84
C LYS A 106 15.59 -23.55 7.37
N SER A 107 14.59 -24.08 6.68
CA SER A 107 14.63 -24.21 5.22
C SER A 107 14.63 -22.82 4.55
N PRO A 108 15.27 -22.67 3.38
CA PRO A 108 15.25 -21.43 2.63
C PRO A 108 13.85 -21.15 2.07
N LEU A 109 13.45 -19.87 2.08
CA LEU A 109 12.21 -19.35 1.51
C LEU A 109 12.52 -18.41 0.36
N GLU A 110 11.82 -18.54 -0.76
CA GLU A 110 11.83 -17.57 -1.86
C GLU A 110 10.51 -16.79 -1.87
N TYR A 111 10.59 -15.46 -1.89
CA TYR A 111 9.41 -14.60 -1.85
C TYR A 111 9.07 -14.09 -3.25
N ILE A 112 7.89 -14.44 -3.73
CA ILE A 112 7.45 -14.15 -5.10
C ILE A 112 6.10 -13.44 -5.02
N ASP A 113 6.01 -12.32 -5.71
CA ASP A 113 4.73 -11.69 -5.97
C ASP A 113 3.97 -12.53 -7.00
N GLN A 114 2.87 -13.17 -6.57
CA GLN A 114 2.13 -14.13 -7.38
C GLN A 114 1.57 -13.52 -8.66
N ARG A 115 1.23 -12.22 -8.66
CA ARG A 115 0.68 -11.54 -9.84
C ARG A 115 1.75 -11.30 -10.89
N THR A 116 2.90 -10.79 -10.48
CA THR A 116 3.94 -10.34 -11.40
C THR A 116 5.00 -11.40 -11.68
N GLY A 117 5.07 -12.45 -10.86
CA GLY A 117 6.13 -13.47 -10.89
C GLY A 117 7.51 -12.93 -10.50
N LYS A 118 7.60 -11.69 -10.00
CA LYS A 118 8.85 -11.03 -9.63
C LYS A 118 9.17 -11.28 -8.15
N ALA A 119 10.43 -11.04 -7.77
CA ALA A 119 10.84 -11.04 -6.38
C ALA A 119 10.00 -10.03 -5.57
N LEU A 120 9.41 -10.50 -4.49
CA LEU A 120 8.79 -9.63 -3.49
C LEU A 120 9.84 -9.29 -2.45
N LEU A 121 10.11 -8.00 -2.25
CA LEU A 121 11.17 -7.52 -1.37
C LEU A 121 10.63 -7.16 0.03
N PRO A 122 11.49 -7.17 1.07
CA PRO A 122 11.11 -6.73 2.39
C PRO A 122 10.71 -5.25 2.48
N LEU A 123 9.85 -4.94 3.45
CA LEU A 123 9.18 -3.65 3.60
C LEU A 123 10.13 -2.46 3.83
N PHE A 124 11.11 -2.64 4.71
CA PHE A 124 11.91 -1.53 5.28
C PHE A 124 13.02 -1.07 4.35
N HIS A 125 12.66 -0.54 3.17
CA HIS A 125 13.61 -0.01 2.18
C HIS A 125 14.81 -0.95 1.95
N PHE A 126 14.51 -2.16 1.46
CA PHE A 126 15.46 -3.28 1.40
C PHE A 126 16.87 -2.89 0.92
N ALA A 127 16.99 -2.13 -0.17
CA ALA A 127 18.28 -1.78 -0.74
C ALA A 127 19.01 -0.65 0.01
N GLU A 128 18.28 0.24 0.69
CA GLU A 128 18.81 1.41 1.37
C GLU A 128 19.13 1.16 2.84
N GLU A 129 18.30 0.39 3.54
CA GLU A 129 18.45 0.16 4.99
C GLU A 129 18.92 -1.25 5.34
N LEU A 130 18.51 -2.27 4.57
CA LEU A 130 18.78 -3.66 4.93
C LEU A 130 20.02 -4.23 4.26
N LEU A 131 20.42 -3.75 3.08
CA LEU A 131 21.66 -4.19 2.44
C LEU A 131 22.88 -3.37 2.90
N PRO A 132 24.09 -3.95 2.91
CA PRO A 132 25.32 -3.21 3.15
C PRO A 132 25.51 -2.07 2.15
N ARG A 133 25.96 -0.90 2.62
CA ARG A 133 26.20 0.28 1.79
C ARG A 133 27.62 0.76 1.94
N ALA A 134 28.32 0.95 0.82
CA ALA A 134 29.60 1.62 0.81
C ALA A 134 29.46 3.05 1.33
N LYS A 135 30.48 3.53 2.07
CA LYS A 135 30.54 4.92 2.52
C LYS A 135 31.02 5.85 1.38
N ASP A 136 31.93 5.36 0.56
CA ASP A 136 32.58 6.12 -0.51
C ASP A 136 32.05 5.69 -1.88
N GLY A 137 31.97 6.62 -2.83
CA GLY A 137 31.41 6.44 -4.18
C GLY A 137 32.20 5.52 -5.11
N ASN A 138 33.01 4.61 -4.58
CA ASN A 138 33.78 3.69 -5.38
C ASN A 138 32.84 2.64 -6.01
N GLU A 139 32.95 2.41 -7.32
CA GLU A 139 32.06 1.49 -8.06
C GLU A 139 32.32 0.01 -7.74
N ASN A 140 33.35 -0.28 -6.95
CA ASN A 140 33.67 -1.63 -6.49
C ASN A 140 32.55 -2.21 -5.61
N THR A 141 32.04 -3.37 -6.00
CA THR A 141 31.01 -4.10 -5.25
C THR A 141 31.46 -4.51 -3.85
N LEU A 142 32.73 -4.85 -3.68
CA LEU A 142 33.31 -5.12 -2.37
C LEU A 142 34.10 -3.90 -1.88
N PHE A 143 33.40 -2.99 -1.21
CA PHE A 143 33.95 -1.78 -0.62
C PHE A 143 34.80 -2.05 0.63
N GLU A 144 35.58 -1.06 1.08
CA GLU A 144 36.40 -1.17 2.30
C GLU A 144 35.65 -0.80 3.58
N LYS A 145 34.87 0.28 3.52
CA LYS A 145 34.10 0.81 4.65
C LYS A 145 32.69 1.17 4.22
N GLY A 146 31.75 0.98 5.13
CA GLY A 146 30.34 1.19 4.84
C GLY A 146 29.47 1.18 6.08
N THR A 147 28.19 0.93 5.87
CA THR A 147 27.19 0.71 6.93
C THR A 147 26.39 -0.54 6.62
N TYR A 148 25.92 -1.22 7.67
CA TYR A 148 25.02 -2.35 7.56
C TYR A 148 24.16 -2.46 8.81
N LEU A 149 22.84 -2.58 8.63
CA LEU A 149 21.86 -2.61 9.72
C LEU A 149 22.06 -1.49 10.74
N GLY A 150 22.36 -0.29 10.25
CA GLY A 150 22.54 0.92 11.05
C GLY A 150 23.90 1.08 11.73
N HIS A 151 24.83 0.14 11.55
CA HIS A 151 26.14 0.16 12.20
C HIS A 151 27.28 0.31 11.17
N PRO A 152 28.43 0.89 11.53
CA PRO A 152 29.59 0.93 10.65
C PRO A 152 30.07 -0.48 10.31
N LEU A 153 30.49 -0.67 9.05
CA LEU A 153 30.96 -1.93 8.51
C LEU A 153 32.37 -1.76 7.93
N ILE A 154 33.31 -2.64 8.27
CA ILE A 154 34.70 -2.60 7.79
C ILE A 154 35.08 -3.96 7.19
N ARG A 155 35.64 -3.94 5.99
CA ARG A 155 36.21 -5.13 5.34
C ARG A 155 37.44 -5.58 6.11
N LYS A 156 37.44 -6.82 6.58
CA LYS A 156 38.57 -7.42 7.31
C LYS A 156 39.53 -8.14 6.39
N LYS A 157 39.00 -8.87 5.41
CA LYS A 157 39.80 -9.56 4.40
C LYS A 157 39.00 -9.80 3.13
N ALA A 158 39.69 -9.75 2.00
CA ALA A 158 39.23 -10.41 0.79
C ALA A 158 39.33 -11.94 1.01
N LEU A 159 38.39 -12.67 0.45
CA LEU A 159 38.36 -14.12 0.45
C LEU A 159 38.48 -14.60 -0.98
N GLU A 160 38.91 -15.86 -1.14
CA GLU A 160 38.93 -16.48 -2.46
C GLU A 160 37.53 -16.46 -3.08
N PRO A 161 37.39 -15.99 -4.33
CA PRO A 161 36.12 -16.02 -5.03
C PRO A 161 35.60 -17.45 -5.16
N THR A 162 34.34 -17.64 -4.80
CA THR A 162 33.63 -18.91 -4.96
C THR A 162 32.38 -18.71 -5.80
N ALA A 163 32.02 -19.71 -6.59
CA ALA A 163 30.72 -19.71 -7.25
C ALA A 163 29.61 -19.65 -6.20
N ILE A 164 28.61 -18.81 -6.42
CA ILE A 164 27.43 -18.77 -5.53
C ILE A 164 26.57 -19.99 -5.86
N GLN A 165 26.42 -20.87 -4.88
CA GLN A 165 25.47 -21.97 -4.92
C GLN A 165 24.20 -21.54 -4.20
N LEU A 166 23.06 -21.73 -4.86
CA LEU A 166 21.76 -21.54 -4.22
C LEU A 166 21.51 -22.69 -3.24
N PRO A 167 20.82 -22.44 -2.13
CA PRO A 167 20.55 -23.49 -1.16
C PRO A 167 19.56 -24.51 -1.74
N SER A 168 19.69 -25.77 -1.34
CA SER A 168 18.72 -26.83 -1.69
C SER A 168 17.42 -26.69 -0.90
N GLY A 169 16.31 -27.21 -1.44
CA GLY A 169 15.03 -27.28 -0.71
C GLY A 169 14.32 -25.93 -0.52
N ILE A 170 14.50 -25.00 -1.47
CA ILE A 170 13.80 -23.70 -1.48
C ILE A 170 12.29 -23.92 -1.56
N THR A 171 11.57 -23.40 -0.56
CA THR A 171 10.11 -23.32 -0.59
C THR A 171 9.70 -21.94 -1.11
N GLN A 172 8.88 -21.90 -2.16
CA GLN A 172 8.38 -20.64 -2.72
C GLN A 172 7.13 -20.19 -1.95
N LEU A 173 7.13 -18.93 -1.53
CA LEU A 173 5.96 -18.25 -0.97
C LEU A 173 5.39 -17.32 -2.04
N LEU A 174 4.28 -17.76 -2.65
CA LEU A 174 3.55 -17.00 -3.68
C LEU A 174 2.55 -16.05 -2.99
N LEU A 175 2.94 -14.79 -2.85
CA LEU A 175 2.18 -13.77 -2.12
C LEU A 175 1.36 -12.91 -3.09
N ARG A 176 0.07 -12.73 -2.80
CA ARG A 176 -0.83 -11.89 -3.61
C ARG A 176 -0.87 -10.46 -3.09
N SER A 177 -0.07 -9.57 -3.68
CA SER A 177 -0.09 -8.15 -3.34
C SER A 177 -1.23 -7.36 -4.01
N ASP A 178 -1.89 -7.98 -4.99
CA ASP A 178 -2.96 -7.39 -5.81
C ASP A 178 -4.36 -7.60 -5.22
N LEU A 179 -4.51 -8.55 -4.31
CA LEU A 179 -5.73 -8.76 -3.54
C LEU A 179 -5.35 -9.22 -2.14
N ILE A 180 -5.37 -8.26 -1.22
CA ILE A 180 -5.04 -8.43 0.19
C ILE A 180 -6.36 -8.54 0.95
N ILE A 181 -6.64 -9.75 1.44
CA ILE A 181 -7.84 -10.07 2.21
C ILE A 181 -7.41 -10.20 3.67
N GLY A 182 -7.90 -9.28 4.51
CA GLY A 182 -7.39 -9.12 5.87
C GLY A 182 -8.46 -9.10 6.95
N THR A 183 -8.05 -9.52 8.15
CA THR A 183 -8.84 -9.38 9.38
C THR A 183 -8.11 -8.44 10.34
N SER A 184 -8.80 -7.45 10.91
CA SER A 184 -8.16 -6.41 11.73
C SER A 184 -7.78 -6.83 13.16
N ARG A 185 -8.02 -8.09 13.53
CA ARG A 185 -7.82 -8.62 14.88
C ARG A 185 -7.20 -10.01 14.83
N ASN A 186 -6.66 -10.44 15.96
CA ASN A 186 -6.05 -11.75 16.15
C ASN A 186 -6.94 -12.71 16.98
N PHE A 187 -8.25 -12.50 16.92
CA PHE A 187 -9.31 -13.24 17.60
C PHE A 187 -10.57 -13.30 16.73
N ARG A 188 -11.49 -14.19 17.08
CA ARG A 188 -12.83 -14.31 16.48
C ARG A 188 -13.91 -14.33 17.54
N ASP A 189 -15.17 -14.22 17.12
CA ASP A 189 -16.28 -14.56 17.98
C ASP A 189 -16.30 -16.07 18.32
N ASP A 190 -16.93 -16.41 19.45
CA ASP A 190 -17.07 -17.78 19.93
C ASP A 190 -18.11 -18.63 19.16
N GLY A 191 -18.76 -18.05 18.14
CA GLY A 191 -19.78 -18.71 17.32
C GLY A 191 -21.16 -18.78 17.95
N LYS A 192 -21.37 -18.23 19.16
CA LYS A 192 -22.68 -18.24 19.85
C LYS A 192 -23.51 -16.99 19.56
N GLY A 193 -22.97 -16.08 18.75
CA GLY A 193 -23.59 -14.79 18.46
C GLY A 193 -23.57 -13.84 19.66
N ARG A 194 -24.48 -12.87 19.63
CA ARG A 194 -24.66 -11.85 20.67
C ARG A 194 -26.10 -11.89 21.18
N LYS A 195 -26.32 -11.45 22.42
CA LYS A 195 -27.65 -11.45 23.06
C LYS A 195 -28.59 -10.40 22.45
N SER A 196 -28.07 -9.20 22.19
CA SER A 196 -28.81 -8.11 21.55
C SER A 196 -27.91 -7.31 20.60
N ARG A 197 -28.50 -6.38 19.84
CA ARG A 197 -27.78 -5.52 18.90
C ARG A 197 -26.76 -4.58 19.57
N LYS A 198 -26.96 -4.23 20.84
CA LYS A 198 -26.07 -3.31 21.57
C LYS A 198 -24.94 -4.05 22.29
N ASP A 199 -25.04 -5.37 22.40
CA ASP A 199 -24.04 -6.17 23.09
C ASP A 199 -22.88 -6.51 22.15
N ASN A 200 -21.70 -6.64 22.76
CA ASN A 200 -20.54 -7.22 22.12
C ASN A 200 -20.69 -8.73 21.97
N TYR A 201 -20.01 -9.29 20.97
CA TYR A 201 -19.74 -10.71 20.89
C TYR A 201 -18.75 -11.13 22.00
N ASN A 202 -18.79 -12.41 22.38
CA ASN A 202 -17.70 -13.01 23.14
C ASN A 202 -16.59 -13.37 22.16
N TYR A 203 -15.34 -13.06 22.53
CA TYR A 203 -14.19 -13.30 21.66
C TYR A 203 -13.24 -14.34 22.22
N VAL A 204 -12.69 -15.15 21.32
CA VAL A 204 -11.66 -16.14 21.62
C VAL A 204 -10.44 -15.92 20.71
N PRO A 205 -9.20 -16.01 21.23
CA PRO A 205 -8.01 -15.90 20.41
C PRO A 205 -8.00 -16.92 19.26
N PHE A 206 -7.46 -16.53 18.11
CA PHE A 206 -7.26 -17.49 17.02
C PHE A 206 -6.31 -18.62 17.44
N THR A 207 -6.69 -19.85 17.11
CA THR A 207 -5.81 -21.03 17.18
C THR A 207 -5.06 -21.20 15.85
N LYS A 208 -4.09 -22.12 15.83
CA LYS A 208 -3.37 -22.48 14.59
C LYS A 208 -4.33 -22.98 13.51
N GLU A 209 -5.32 -23.78 13.89
CA GLU A 209 -6.33 -24.35 13.00
C GLU A 209 -7.21 -23.25 12.40
N ASN A 210 -7.52 -22.19 13.16
CA ASN A 210 -8.22 -21.03 12.61
C ASN A 210 -7.39 -20.32 11.54
N TYR A 211 -6.07 -20.15 11.73
CA TYR A 211 -5.22 -19.64 10.67
C TYR A 211 -5.20 -20.55 9.44
N ASP A 212 -5.09 -21.87 9.63
CA ASP A 212 -5.14 -22.83 8.52
C ASP A 212 -6.45 -22.73 7.72
N GLU A 213 -7.58 -22.60 8.42
CA GLU A 213 -8.92 -22.43 7.84
C GLU A 213 -9.07 -21.09 7.09
N MET A 214 -8.66 -19.99 7.72
CA MET A 214 -8.70 -18.65 7.10
C MET A 214 -7.84 -18.58 5.84
N ILE A 215 -6.64 -19.17 5.86
CA ILE A 215 -5.75 -19.24 4.70
C ILE A 215 -6.38 -20.08 3.59
N ALA A 216 -7.02 -21.21 3.92
CA ALA A 216 -7.73 -22.03 2.95
C ALA A 216 -8.92 -21.29 2.31
N ALA A 217 -9.61 -20.44 3.08
CA ALA A 217 -10.66 -19.55 2.57
C ALA A 217 -10.12 -18.40 1.70
N GLY A 218 -8.81 -18.15 1.72
CA GLY A 218 -8.13 -17.13 0.92
C GLY A 218 -7.81 -15.83 1.66
N ILE A 219 -8.01 -15.76 2.98
CA ILE A 219 -7.50 -14.66 3.80
C ILE A 219 -5.97 -14.74 3.82
N ASN A 220 -5.30 -13.64 3.51
CA ASN A 220 -3.86 -13.60 3.30
C ASN A 220 -3.15 -12.42 3.99
N TYR A 221 -3.84 -11.72 4.89
CA TYR A 221 -3.26 -10.70 5.77
C TYR A 221 -3.76 -10.92 7.20
N PHE A 222 -2.84 -10.99 8.16
CA PHE A 222 -3.17 -11.19 9.58
C PHE A 222 -2.46 -10.24 10.52
N THR A 223 -3.21 -9.70 11.48
CA THR A 223 -2.61 -9.24 12.74
C THR A 223 -2.33 -10.43 13.64
N ALA A 224 -1.08 -10.59 14.07
CA ALA A 224 -0.66 -11.72 14.88
C ALA A 224 0.27 -11.29 16.03
N LYS A 225 0.23 -12.03 17.15
CA LYS A 225 1.08 -11.75 18.32
C LYS A 225 1.67 -13.04 18.90
N GLY A 226 2.91 -12.97 19.38
CA GLY A 226 3.56 -14.10 20.04
C GLY A 226 3.59 -15.35 19.17
N LYS A 227 3.17 -16.49 19.73
CA LYS A 227 3.16 -17.79 19.04
C LYS A 227 2.35 -17.80 17.73
N GLN A 228 1.39 -16.89 17.58
CA GLN A 228 0.60 -16.80 16.34
C GLN A 228 1.48 -16.50 15.13
N ILE A 229 2.54 -15.72 15.32
CA ILE A 229 3.50 -15.39 14.26
C ILE A 229 4.25 -16.65 13.81
N ASP A 230 4.66 -17.51 14.74
CA ASP A 230 5.36 -18.75 14.43
C ASP A 230 4.52 -19.70 13.56
N TRP A 231 3.19 -19.57 13.63
CA TRP A 231 2.26 -20.38 12.82
C TRP A 231 2.11 -19.91 11.38
N ILE A 232 2.43 -18.64 11.08
CA ILE A 232 2.12 -18.01 9.79
C ILE A 232 3.31 -17.35 9.09
N CYS A 233 4.39 -16.99 9.79
CA CYS A 233 5.49 -16.20 9.21
C CYS A 233 6.21 -16.90 8.05
N ARG A 234 6.09 -18.23 7.95
CA ARG A 234 6.63 -19.06 6.88
C ARG A 234 5.58 -19.56 5.88
N LYS A 235 4.38 -18.97 5.89
CA LYS A 235 3.31 -19.25 4.92
C LYS A 235 3.17 -18.09 3.94
N ALA A 236 2.49 -18.35 2.82
CA ALA A 236 2.26 -17.38 1.75
C ALA A 236 1.18 -16.34 2.10
N VAL A 237 1.34 -15.67 3.25
CA VAL A 237 0.45 -14.64 3.78
C VAL A 237 1.24 -13.52 4.41
N PHE A 238 0.71 -12.31 4.36
CA PHE A 238 1.22 -11.12 5.02
C PHE A 238 0.82 -11.08 6.49
N TYR A 239 1.64 -10.43 7.32
CA TYR A 239 1.29 -10.21 8.71
C TYR A 239 1.89 -8.91 9.28
N ASP A 240 1.20 -8.34 10.26
CA ASP A 240 1.72 -7.32 11.17
C ASP A 240 1.74 -7.83 12.63
N GLY A 241 2.60 -7.21 13.44
CA GLY A 241 2.83 -7.56 14.84
C GLY A 241 4.15 -8.30 15.09
N PHE A 242 4.45 -8.57 16.35
CA PHE A 242 5.73 -9.14 16.76
C PHE A 242 5.61 -10.23 17.83
N SER A 243 6.62 -11.08 17.91
CA SER A 243 6.78 -12.07 18.97
C SER A 243 7.61 -11.48 20.11
N PRO A 244 7.32 -11.79 21.39
CA PRO A 244 8.18 -11.40 22.49
C PRO A 244 9.65 -11.81 22.31
N ASP A 245 9.89 -12.94 21.64
CA ASP A 245 11.20 -13.39 21.17
C ASP A 245 11.43 -12.94 19.72
N ILE A 246 11.85 -11.69 19.57
CA ILE A 246 12.03 -11.04 18.27
C ILE A 246 13.07 -11.76 17.41
N ALA A 247 12.74 -12.07 16.16
CA ALA A 247 13.65 -12.73 15.22
C ALA A 247 14.50 -11.67 14.49
N TYR A 248 15.42 -11.04 15.22
CA TYR A 248 16.26 -9.98 14.67
C TYR A 248 17.60 -10.52 14.12
N PRO A 249 18.04 -10.09 12.92
CA PRO A 249 17.34 -9.21 11.97
C PRO A 249 16.46 -9.96 10.96
N GLU A 250 16.31 -11.28 11.07
CA GLU A 250 15.64 -12.13 10.07
C GLU A 250 14.23 -11.66 9.69
N GLU A 251 13.44 -11.18 10.64
CA GLU A 251 12.09 -10.70 10.36
C GLU A 251 12.07 -9.44 9.46
N LEU A 252 13.10 -8.60 9.52
CA LEU A 252 13.26 -7.45 8.62
C LEU A 252 13.48 -7.91 7.18
N TYR A 253 13.99 -9.13 7.00
CA TYR A 253 14.20 -9.78 5.72
C TYR A 253 13.01 -10.64 5.26
N ARG A 254 11.93 -10.72 6.02
CA ARG A 254 10.72 -11.42 5.59
C ARG A 254 9.88 -10.48 4.72
N SER A 255 9.71 -10.80 3.44
CA SER A 255 8.88 -9.97 2.54
C SER A 255 7.39 -9.99 2.88
N ASN A 256 6.97 -10.91 3.75
CA ASN A 256 5.60 -10.99 4.24
C ASN A 256 5.40 -10.35 5.63
N PHE A 257 6.45 -9.77 6.23
CA PHE A 257 6.32 -8.96 7.44
C PHE A 257 6.07 -7.50 7.06
N LEU A 258 4.93 -6.95 7.50
CA LEU A 258 4.49 -5.59 7.15
C LEU A 258 4.57 -4.60 8.32
N GLY A 259 5.39 -4.88 9.33
CA GLY A 259 5.59 -3.99 10.47
C GLY A 259 4.59 -4.25 11.61
N LEU A 260 4.21 -3.21 12.33
CA LEU A 260 3.40 -3.32 13.55
C LEU A 260 1.99 -2.75 13.40
N GLN A 261 1.69 -2.11 12.27
CA GLN A 261 0.45 -1.38 12.08
C GLN A 261 -0.22 -1.74 10.76
N MET A 262 -1.43 -2.30 10.84
CA MET A 262 -2.26 -2.58 9.67
C MET A 262 -2.80 -1.34 8.96
N PHE A 263 -3.12 -0.25 9.68
CA PHE A 263 -3.66 0.98 9.07
C PHE A 263 -3.51 2.22 9.97
N ILE A 264 -3.58 3.41 9.36
CA ILE A 264 -3.82 4.68 10.05
C ILE A 264 -5.33 4.86 10.22
N ASP A 265 -5.77 5.08 11.46
CA ASP A 265 -7.18 5.04 11.85
C ASP A 265 -7.89 6.39 11.68
N GLU A 266 -8.76 6.45 10.66
CA GLU A 266 -9.74 7.49 10.34
C GLU A 266 -9.30 8.95 10.52
N PRO A 267 -8.26 9.45 9.82
CA PRO A 267 -7.78 10.81 10.00
C PRO A 267 -8.87 11.89 9.90
N ALA A 268 -9.76 11.82 8.91
CA ALA A 268 -10.83 12.80 8.77
C ALA A 268 -11.88 12.68 9.88
N CYS A 269 -12.19 11.46 10.33
CA CYS A 269 -13.10 11.23 11.46
C CYS A 269 -12.52 11.75 12.78
N ARG A 270 -11.23 11.50 13.03
CA ARG A 270 -10.52 11.98 14.23
C ARG A 270 -10.40 13.49 14.27
N LEU A 271 -10.47 14.17 13.12
CA LEU A 271 -10.45 15.62 13.00
C LEU A 271 -11.85 16.25 12.93
N ALA A 272 -12.90 15.44 12.74
CA ALA A 272 -14.27 15.91 12.79
C ALA A 272 -14.55 16.55 14.16
N GLY A 273 -15.03 17.79 14.17
CA GLY A 273 -15.22 18.59 15.39
C GLY A 273 -13.98 19.32 15.92
N LYS A 274 -12.79 19.13 15.31
CA LYS A 274 -11.55 19.79 15.74
C LYS A 274 -11.11 20.94 14.84
N TYR A 275 -11.77 21.12 13.70
CA TYR A 275 -11.50 22.26 12.83
C TYR A 275 -11.86 23.57 13.54
N PRO A 276 -10.98 24.59 13.51
CA PRO A 276 -11.31 25.91 14.06
C PRO A 276 -12.58 26.49 13.42
N PRO A 277 -13.42 27.22 14.18
CA PRO A 277 -14.51 28.00 13.60
C PRO A 277 -14.00 28.92 12.49
N GLY A 278 -14.69 28.92 11.34
CA GLY A 278 -14.29 29.74 10.18
C GLY A 278 -13.07 29.23 9.40
N ALA A 279 -12.47 28.09 9.77
CA ALA A 279 -11.35 27.50 9.04
C ALA A 279 -11.66 27.40 7.53
N THR A 280 -10.66 27.64 6.69
CA THR A 280 -10.76 27.49 5.23
C THR A 280 -10.65 26.02 4.83
N LEU A 281 -11.11 25.66 3.63
CA LEU A 281 -10.96 24.29 3.13
C LEU A 281 -9.48 23.88 3.04
N ALA A 282 -8.61 24.81 2.60
CA ALA A 282 -7.17 24.62 2.60
C ALA A 282 -6.63 24.29 4.01
N LYS A 283 -7.12 24.99 5.04
CA LYS A 283 -6.70 24.69 6.42
C LYS A 283 -7.12 23.29 6.86
N ALA A 284 -8.30 22.83 6.44
CA ALA A 284 -8.74 21.47 6.75
C ALA A 284 -7.86 20.41 6.07
N VAL A 285 -7.45 20.64 4.83
CA VAL A 285 -6.49 19.79 4.11
C VAL A 285 -5.14 19.76 4.83
N GLU A 286 -4.60 20.92 5.23
CA GLU A 286 -3.37 20.99 6.02
C GLU A 286 -3.44 20.17 7.31
N MET A 287 -4.54 20.28 8.05
CA MET A 287 -4.74 19.53 9.30
C MET A 287 -4.79 18.02 9.06
N ILE A 288 -5.43 17.57 7.96
CA ILE A 288 -5.41 16.17 7.54
C ILE A 288 -3.99 15.72 7.24
N HIS A 289 -3.23 16.50 6.46
CA HIS A 289 -1.85 16.19 6.11
C HIS A 289 -0.95 16.10 7.36
N GLU A 290 -1.07 17.04 8.28
CA GLU A 290 -0.31 17.06 9.53
C GLU A 290 -0.65 15.84 10.39
N HIS A 291 -1.94 15.52 10.56
CA HIS A 291 -2.37 14.34 11.30
C HIS A 291 -1.77 13.05 10.72
N ILE A 292 -1.81 12.88 9.40
CA ILE A 292 -1.25 11.70 8.74
C ILE A 292 0.27 11.63 8.88
N ARG A 293 1.00 12.72 8.64
CA ARG A 293 2.47 12.75 8.74
C ARG A 293 2.97 12.42 10.15
N THR A 294 2.28 12.90 11.19
CA THR A 294 2.64 12.55 12.57
C THR A 294 2.46 11.07 12.87
N ARG A 295 1.51 10.40 12.20
CA ARG A 295 1.29 8.94 12.31
C ARG A 295 2.26 8.12 11.45
N LEU A 296 2.64 8.61 10.28
CA LEU A 296 3.59 7.93 9.37
C LEU A 296 5.03 7.95 9.89
N ASN A 297 5.44 9.02 10.57
CA ASN A 297 6.77 9.12 11.18
C ASN A 297 6.94 8.23 12.43
N ASN A 298 6.14 7.18 12.55
CA ASN A 298 6.17 6.30 13.70
C ASN A 298 7.28 5.25 13.56
N VAL A 299 8.28 5.36 14.44
CA VAL A 299 9.40 4.41 14.55
C VAL A 299 9.10 3.29 15.55
N ASN A 300 7.83 2.84 15.57
CA ASN A 300 7.31 1.82 16.49
C ASN A 300 8.21 0.58 16.55
N TYR A 301 8.56 0.02 15.40
CA TYR A 301 9.38 -1.19 15.37
C TYR A 301 10.79 -0.97 15.93
N ARG A 302 11.43 0.14 15.56
CA ARG A 302 12.72 0.56 16.12
C ARG A 302 12.66 0.71 17.64
N ASN A 303 11.58 1.29 18.17
CA ASN A 303 11.37 1.44 19.61
C ASN A 303 11.22 0.08 20.30
N VAL A 304 10.48 -0.85 19.69
CA VAL A 304 10.35 -2.22 20.20
C VAL A 304 11.70 -2.93 20.24
N LEU A 305 12.54 -2.79 19.23
CA LEU A 305 13.91 -3.33 19.25
C LEU A 305 14.75 -2.74 20.39
N ALA A 306 14.72 -1.42 20.56
CA ALA A 306 15.46 -0.73 21.61
C ALA A 306 15.00 -1.14 23.02
N GLN A 307 13.69 -1.30 23.23
CA GLN A 307 13.12 -1.80 24.50
C GLN A 307 13.55 -3.24 24.81
N LYS A 308 13.89 -4.02 23.79
CA LYS A 308 14.48 -5.37 23.94
C LYS A 308 16.00 -5.35 24.07
N GLY A 309 16.62 -4.18 24.18
CA GLY A 309 18.07 -4.02 24.30
C GLY A 309 18.82 -4.20 22.97
N ILE A 310 18.12 -4.37 21.85
CA ILE A 310 18.74 -4.47 20.52
C ILE A 310 19.02 -3.04 20.05
N ASN A 311 20.28 -2.70 19.80
CA ASN A 311 20.64 -1.40 19.27
C ASN A 311 20.47 -1.37 17.73
N PRO A 312 19.52 -0.57 17.19
CA PRO A 312 19.25 -0.50 15.75
C PRO A 312 20.22 0.44 14.99
N GLY A 313 21.19 1.06 15.67
CA GLY A 313 22.12 2.01 15.08
C GLY A 313 21.38 3.17 14.40
N THR A 314 21.71 3.45 13.14
CA THR A 314 21.07 4.50 12.31
C THR A 314 19.85 4.04 11.50
N LEU A 315 19.38 2.78 11.63
CA LEU A 315 18.20 2.28 10.89
C LEU A 315 16.95 3.11 11.17
N LYS A 316 16.21 3.58 10.17
CA LYS A 316 15.02 4.38 10.47
C LYS A 316 13.84 3.48 10.82
N LEU A 317 13.67 2.38 10.07
CA LEU A 317 12.56 1.43 10.23
C LEU A 317 11.18 2.13 10.24
N VAL A 318 11.01 3.12 9.38
CA VAL A 318 9.69 3.70 9.09
C VAL A 318 8.89 2.64 8.36
N GLU A 319 7.59 2.51 8.64
CA GLU A 319 6.68 1.55 7.99
C GLU A 319 6.01 2.23 6.78
N PRO A 320 6.53 2.12 5.54
CA PRO A 320 6.03 2.89 4.39
C PRO A 320 4.73 2.34 3.79
N ALA A 321 4.25 1.18 4.24
CA ALA A 321 3.16 0.43 3.61
C ALA A 321 1.91 0.32 4.49
N VAL A 322 1.54 1.41 5.16
CA VAL A 322 0.38 1.46 6.05
C VAL A 322 -0.73 2.25 5.35
N PRO A 323 -1.81 1.62 4.88
CA PRO A 323 -2.92 2.35 4.25
C PRO A 323 -3.76 3.07 5.32
N ILE A 324 -4.62 3.97 4.86
CA ILE A 324 -5.57 4.69 5.71
C ILE A 324 -6.88 3.92 5.77
N TRP A 325 -7.45 3.75 6.95
CA TRP A 325 -8.81 3.24 7.15
C TRP A 325 -9.75 4.43 7.36
N GLU A 326 -10.80 4.60 6.55
CA GLU A 326 -11.59 5.83 6.56
C GLU A 326 -13.10 5.66 6.32
N THR A 327 -13.87 6.46 7.03
CA THR A 327 -15.33 6.62 6.87
C THR A 327 -15.67 7.79 5.92
N TYR A 328 -14.93 8.90 5.98
CA TYR A 328 -15.11 10.08 5.12
C TYR A 328 -14.32 10.02 3.81
N VAL A 329 -14.69 9.10 2.92
CA VAL A 329 -13.96 8.86 1.64
C VAL A 329 -13.96 10.05 0.67
N GLY A 330 -14.81 11.06 0.85
CA GLY A 330 -14.72 12.29 0.05
C GLY A 330 -13.38 13.03 0.23
N THR A 331 -12.65 12.76 1.31
CA THR A 331 -11.33 13.33 1.58
C THR A 331 -10.17 12.50 1.02
N SER A 332 -10.44 11.41 0.28
CA SER A 332 -9.42 10.41 -0.10
C SER A 332 -8.21 11.02 -0.81
N TYR A 333 -8.41 12.01 -1.69
CA TYR A 333 -7.31 12.69 -2.37
C TYR A 333 -6.31 13.32 -1.41
N TYR A 334 -6.79 14.15 -0.47
CA TYR A 334 -5.94 14.83 0.50
C TYR A 334 -5.23 13.83 1.41
N GLN A 335 -5.92 12.73 1.75
CA GLN A 335 -5.33 11.68 2.58
C GLN A 335 -4.22 10.93 1.84
N MET A 336 -4.43 10.59 0.57
CA MET A 336 -3.43 9.93 -0.27
C MET A 336 -2.27 10.86 -0.66
N GLU A 337 -2.51 12.18 -0.73
CA GLU A 337 -1.45 13.18 -0.96
C GLU A 337 -0.46 13.21 0.22
N ALA A 338 -0.94 13.00 1.46
CA ALA A 338 -0.08 12.88 2.63
C ALA A 338 0.46 11.47 2.88
N ASN A 339 -0.25 10.43 2.43
CA ASN A 339 0.16 9.03 2.52
C ASN A 339 0.00 8.33 1.17
N PRO A 340 1.03 8.34 0.31
CA PRO A 340 0.96 7.79 -1.04
C PRO A 340 1.05 6.25 -1.08
N PHE A 341 0.40 5.58 -0.13
CA PHE A 341 0.28 4.11 -0.10
C PHE A 341 -1.12 3.66 -0.47
N GLY A 342 -2.15 4.13 0.24
CA GLY A 342 -3.54 3.87 -0.14
C GLY A 342 -4.56 4.08 0.95
N LEU A 343 -5.84 3.83 0.62
CA LEU A 343 -6.98 4.04 1.50
C LEU A 343 -7.99 2.89 1.43
N VAL A 344 -8.67 2.61 2.53
CA VAL A 344 -9.69 1.58 2.66
C VAL A 344 -10.94 2.17 3.29
N GLN A 345 -12.08 2.02 2.60
CA GLN A 345 -13.37 2.53 3.07
C GLN A 345 -14.05 1.61 4.08
N GLU A 346 -14.68 2.20 5.10
CA GLU A 346 -15.73 1.55 5.90
C GLU A 346 -17.03 1.35 5.13
N CYS A 347 -17.37 0.10 4.82
CA CYS A 347 -18.54 -0.23 4.04
C CYS A 347 -19.68 -0.75 4.92
N ARG A 348 -20.66 0.13 5.14
CA ARG A 348 -21.87 -0.10 5.96
C ARG A 348 -23.12 -0.08 5.06
N TRP A 349 -23.07 -0.79 3.94
CA TRP A 349 -24.06 -0.69 2.86
C TRP A 349 -25.51 -0.85 3.32
N ARG A 350 -26.35 0.12 2.99
CA ARG A 350 -27.79 0.08 3.18
C ARG A 350 -28.50 0.61 1.95
N ILE A 351 -29.56 -0.06 1.54
CA ILE A 351 -30.41 0.40 0.45
C ILE A 351 -31.89 0.25 0.77
N ASP A 352 -32.25 -0.66 1.68
CA ASP A 352 -33.61 -0.85 2.15
C ASP A 352 -34.06 0.34 3.02
N PRO A 353 -35.09 1.11 2.61
CA PRO A 353 -35.60 2.22 3.41
C PRO A 353 -36.19 1.78 4.76
N ASN A 354 -36.52 0.50 4.93
CA ASN A 354 -37.01 -0.09 6.17
C ASN A 354 -35.89 -0.63 7.07
N ALA A 355 -34.62 -0.45 6.66
CA ALA A 355 -33.50 -0.83 7.49
C ALA A 355 -33.56 -0.15 8.87
N ASP A 356 -33.11 -0.90 9.87
CA ASP A 356 -33.11 -0.56 11.29
C ASP A 356 -32.34 0.72 11.70
N SER A 357 -31.75 1.44 10.74
CA SER A 357 -31.13 2.74 10.89
C SER A 357 -31.28 3.54 9.60
N GLN A 358 -32.02 4.64 9.67
CA GLN A 358 -32.12 5.59 8.56
C GLN A 358 -30.81 6.34 8.29
N GLN A 359 -29.77 6.17 9.12
CA GLN A 359 -28.53 6.94 9.04
C GLN A 359 -27.69 6.67 7.77
N VAL A 360 -28.06 5.69 6.92
CA VAL A 360 -27.23 5.25 5.78
C VAL A 360 -28.00 5.10 4.45
N LEU A 361 -29.08 5.85 4.23
CA LEU A 361 -29.76 5.90 2.91
C LEU A 361 -29.11 6.98 2.01
N MET A 362 -27.88 6.72 1.57
CA MET A 362 -27.03 7.75 0.94
C MET A 362 -27.66 8.36 -0.32
N LEU A 363 -28.03 7.53 -1.30
CA LEU A 363 -28.54 8.01 -2.58
C LEU A 363 -29.90 8.71 -2.44
N GLN A 364 -30.78 8.22 -1.58
CA GLN A 364 -32.08 8.86 -1.30
C GLN A 364 -31.88 10.28 -0.75
N ARG A 365 -30.88 10.46 0.13
CA ARG A 365 -30.54 11.77 0.69
C ARG A 365 -29.94 12.69 -0.36
N ILE A 366 -29.06 12.19 -1.22
CA ILE A 366 -28.51 12.97 -2.33
C ILE A 366 -29.61 13.43 -3.28
N ASN A 367 -30.52 12.53 -3.66
CA ASN A 367 -31.67 12.85 -4.50
C ASN A 367 -32.50 13.98 -3.90
N LYS A 368 -32.86 13.86 -2.61
CA LYS A 368 -33.63 14.88 -1.89
C LYS A 368 -32.87 16.21 -1.77
N GLU A 369 -31.59 16.15 -1.41
CA GLU A 369 -30.81 17.34 -1.09
C GLU A 369 -30.46 18.14 -2.35
N PHE A 370 -30.10 17.46 -3.44
CA PHE A 370 -29.63 18.12 -4.67
C PHE A 370 -30.68 18.20 -5.77
N ASP A 371 -31.89 17.71 -5.52
CA ASP A 371 -32.98 17.64 -6.49
C ASP A 371 -32.55 16.88 -7.77
N VAL A 372 -32.01 15.67 -7.53
CA VAL A 372 -31.59 14.74 -8.57
C VAL A 372 -32.34 13.42 -8.40
N ASP A 373 -32.27 12.58 -9.43
CA ASP A 373 -33.04 11.33 -9.50
C ASP A 373 -32.11 10.14 -9.78
N ILE A 374 -31.11 9.93 -8.95
CA ILE A 374 -30.21 8.78 -9.09
C ILE A 374 -31.01 7.49 -8.81
N PRO A 375 -31.03 6.50 -9.72
CA PRO A 375 -31.69 5.23 -9.45
C PRO A 375 -31.07 4.54 -8.23
N ILE A 376 -31.91 4.19 -7.26
CA ILE A 376 -31.49 3.56 -6.01
C ILE A 376 -31.19 2.08 -6.28
N THR A 377 -29.94 1.77 -6.63
CA THR A 377 -29.47 0.40 -6.89
C THR A 377 -28.16 0.12 -6.12
N PRO A 378 -27.86 -1.15 -5.79
CA PRO A 378 -26.59 -1.51 -5.16
C PRO A 378 -25.37 -1.01 -5.95
N HIS A 379 -25.39 -1.18 -7.27
CA HIS A 379 -24.31 -0.73 -8.14
C HIS A 379 -24.08 0.79 -8.03
N ASN A 380 -25.15 1.59 -8.08
CA ASN A 380 -25.04 3.04 -7.99
C ASN A 380 -24.57 3.49 -6.60
N LEU A 381 -25.01 2.80 -5.54
CA LEU A 381 -24.54 3.07 -4.18
C LEU A 381 -23.04 2.84 -4.08
N PHE A 382 -22.54 1.71 -4.58
CA PHE A 382 -21.12 1.40 -4.54
C PHE A 382 -20.30 2.37 -5.39
N MET A 383 -20.73 2.65 -6.63
CA MET A 383 -20.07 3.59 -7.54
C MET A 383 -19.96 5.00 -6.95
N TRP A 384 -20.99 5.47 -6.24
CA TRP A 384 -20.95 6.76 -5.54
C TRP A 384 -19.73 6.89 -4.62
N PHE A 385 -19.41 5.84 -3.85
CA PHE A 385 -18.28 5.86 -2.93
C PHE A 385 -16.97 5.47 -3.61
N TYR A 386 -16.96 4.43 -4.45
CA TYR A 386 -15.73 3.93 -5.08
C TYR A 386 -15.09 4.95 -6.04
N ALA A 387 -15.89 5.75 -6.75
CA ALA A 387 -15.37 6.80 -7.63
C ALA A 387 -14.55 7.87 -6.87
N GLN A 388 -14.84 8.09 -5.59
CA GLN A 388 -14.13 9.03 -4.72
C GLN A 388 -12.80 8.46 -4.19
N MET A 389 -12.53 7.18 -4.39
CA MET A 389 -11.26 6.53 -4.04
C MET A 389 -10.45 6.14 -5.27
N ARG A 390 -11.09 5.58 -6.30
CA ARG A 390 -10.44 5.19 -7.56
C ARG A 390 -9.84 6.39 -8.29
N GLY A 391 -10.57 7.51 -8.38
CA GLY A 391 -10.08 8.74 -9.00
C GLY A 391 -8.78 9.25 -8.37
N PRO A 392 -8.76 9.47 -7.03
CA PRO A 392 -7.54 9.85 -6.34
C PRO A 392 -6.42 8.81 -6.42
N ALA A 393 -6.75 7.51 -6.35
CA ALA A 393 -5.77 6.44 -6.49
C ALA A 393 -5.08 6.47 -7.85
N ARG A 394 -5.84 6.71 -8.93
CA ARG A 394 -5.30 6.92 -10.28
C ARG A 394 -4.42 8.18 -10.35
N ALA A 395 -4.88 9.31 -9.81
CA ALA A 395 -4.15 10.58 -9.86
C ALA A 395 -2.80 10.51 -9.13
N LEU A 396 -2.77 9.84 -7.98
CA LEU A 396 -1.58 9.81 -7.10
C LEU A 396 -0.77 8.52 -7.23
N ASN A 397 -1.17 7.60 -8.12
CA ASN A 397 -0.58 6.27 -8.28
C ASN A 397 -0.50 5.51 -6.94
N THR A 398 -1.62 5.47 -6.22
CA THR A 398 -1.75 4.81 -4.92
C THR A 398 -2.75 3.66 -4.99
N LYS A 399 -2.86 2.91 -3.89
CA LYS A 399 -3.81 1.81 -3.76
C LYS A 399 -5.14 2.30 -3.19
N TRP A 400 -6.20 1.53 -3.42
CA TRP A 400 -7.46 1.72 -2.71
C TRP A 400 -8.11 0.38 -2.38
N GLY A 401 -9.09 0.39 -1.49
CA GLY A 401 -9.88 -0.79 -1.20
C GLY A 401 -11.06 -0.55 -0.28
N MET A 402 -11.58 -1.63 0.27
CA MET A 402 -12.82 -1.60 1.03
C MET A 402 -12.80 -2.54 2.23
N SER A 403 -13.64 -2.25 3.22
CA SER A 403 -13.81 -3.08 4.42
C SER A 403 -15.29 -3.32 4.71
N ILE A 404 -15.68 -4.57 4.96
CA ILE A 404 -17.07 -4.94 5.26
C ILE A 404 -17.33 -4.87 6.76
N TYR A 405 -18.38 -4.13 7.14
CA TYR A 405 -18.90 -4.03 8.50
C TYR A 405 -20.19 -4.84 8.66
N GLY A 406 -20.44 -5.34 9.87
CA GLY A 406 -21.66 -6.06 10.26
C GLY A 406 -22.95 -5.26 10.03
N GLN A 407 -22.84 -3.94 9.93
CA GLN A 407 -23.92 -3.04 9.57
C GLN A 407 -24.28 -3.05 8.08
N ALA A 408 -23.45 -3.61 7.19
CA ALA A 408 -23.82 -3.76 5.79
C ALA A 408 -24.90 -4.83 5.64
N GLU A 409 -25.94 -4.57 4.85
CA GLU A 409 -26.96 -5.58 4.51
C GLU A 409 -26.28 -6.82 3.89
N PRO A 410 -26.55 -8.04 4.39
CA PRO A 410 -25.82 -9.24 3.96
C PRO A 410 -25.80 -9.46 2.45
N HIS A 411 -26.92 -9.21 1.76
CA HIS A 411 -27.05 -9.39 0.32
C HIS A 411 -26.25 -8.36 -0.50
N LEU A 412 -25.75 -7.28 0.11
CA LEU A 412 -24.91 -6.26 -0.54
C LEU A 412 -23.41 -6.52 -0.39
N ARG A 413 -22.99 -7.33 0.58
CA ARG A 413 -21.57 -7.53 0.95
C ARG A 413 -20.76 -8.09 -0.21
N PHE A 414 -21.10 -9.29 -0.69
CA PHE A 414 -20.35 -9.90 -1.80
C PHE A 414 -20.45 -9.13 -3.12
N PRO A 415 -21.63 -8.62 -3.55
CA PRO A 415 -21.72 -7.77 -4.74
C PRO A 415 -20.80 -6.54 -4.70
N SER A 416 -20.67 -5.92 -3.52
CA SER A 416 -19.75 -4.79 -3.36
C SER A 416 -18.28 -5.19 -3.48
N MET A 417 -17.88 -6.31 -2.85
CA MET A 417 -16.51 -6.85 -2.95
C MET A 417 -16.16 -7.21 -4.40
N LYS A 418 -17.11 -7.83 -5.12
CA LYS A 418 -16.95 -8.17 -6.53
C LYS A 418 -16.72 -6.92 -7.37
N LEU A 419 -17.57 -5.91 -7.25
CA LEU A 419 -17.41 -4.67 -8.01
C LEU A 419 -16.11 -3.94 -7.65
N ALA A 420 -15.75 -3.87 -6.37
CA ALA A 420 -14.49 -3.28 -5.94
C ALA A 420 -13.30 -4.02 -6.59
N TYR A 421 -13.31 -5.35 -6.60
CA TYR A 421 -12.29 -6.16 -7.26
C TYR A 421 -12.18 -5.85 -8.75
N ASP A 422 -13.31 -5.78 -9.46
CA ASP A 422 -13.39 -5.48 -10.89
C ASP A 422 -12.91 -4.06 -11.21
N MET A 423 -12.95 -3.15 -10.24
CA MET A 423 -12.47 -1.77 -10.34
C MET A 423 -11.01 -1.59 -9.88
N GLY A 424 -10.33 -2.66 -9.48
CA GLY A 424 -8.92 -2.62 -9.08
C GLY A 424 -8.66 -2.29 -7.61
N ALA A 425 -9.63 -2.52 -6.70
CA ALA A 425 -9.41 -2.44 -5.26
C ALA A 425 -8.43 -3.53 -4.80
N GLU A 426 -7.31 -3.16 -4.20
CA GLU A 426 -6.29 -4.12 -3.74
C GLU A 426 -6.53 -4.60 -2.30
N PHE A 427 -7.26 -3.84 -1.49
CA PHE A 427 -7.58 -4.23 -0.11
C PHE A 427 -9.04 -4.67 0.03
N THR A 428 -9.26 -5.77 0.74
CA THR A 428 -10.59 -6.26 1.16
C THR A 428 -10.52 -6.69 2.60
N TRP A 429 -11.07 -5.90 3.51
CA TRP A 429 -10.93 -6.13 4.94
C TRP A 429 -12.26 -6.51 5.59
N PHE A 430 -12.17 -7.24 6.69
CA PHE A 430 -13.31 -7.50 7.56
C PHE A 430 -13.12 -6.77 8.88
N TRP A 431 -14.17 -6.08 9.34
CA TRP A 431 -14.19 -5.60 10.71
C TRP A 431 -14.64 -6.72 11.64
N THR A 432 -13.75 -7.11 12.55
CA THR A 432 -13.88 -8.37 13.32
C THR A 432 -14.02 -8.15 14.82
N SER A 433 -14.49 -6.97 15.24
CA SER A 433 -14.80 -6.68 16.64
C SER A 433 -15.96 -5.69 16.74
N ASP A 434 -16.36 -5.38 17.97
CA ASP A 434 -17.36 -4.34 18.30
C ASP A 434 -18.81 -4.67 17.87
N HIS A 435 -19.77 -4.29 18.72
CA HIS A 435 -21.20 -4.67 18.73
C HIS A 435 -21.79 -5.14 17.39
N ASP A 436 -22.42 -4.24 16.64
CA ASP A 436 -23.05 -4.50 15.32
C ASP A 436 -22.12 -4.20 14.15
N HIS A 437 -20.88 -3.78 14.44
CA HIS A 437 -19.82 -3.60 13.46
C HIS A 437 -19.15 -4.92 13.10
N HIS A 438 -19.14 -5.91 14.00
CA HIS A 438 -18.49 -7.21 13.80
C HIS A 438 -19.17 -8.06 12.70
N ILE A 439 -18.35 -8.61 11.80
CA ILE A 439 -18.74 -9.70 10.88
C ILE A 439 -18.44 -11.06 11.54
N PRO A 440 -19.44 -11.95 11.72
CA PRO A 440 -19.20 -13.28 12.29
C PRO A 440 -18.13 -14.09 11.55
N TYR A 441 -17.32 -14.85 12.27
CA TYR A 441 -16.19 -15.61 11.73
C TYR A 441 -16.56 -16.50 10.54
N THR A 442 -17.64 -17.27 10.65
CA THR A 442 -18.11 -18.15 9.57
C THR A 442 -18.48 -17.38 8.31
N GLU A 443 -19.00 -16.16 8.47
CA GLU A 443 -19.33 -15.30 7.36
C GLU A 443 -18.08 -14.69 6.71
N GLN A 444 -17.07 -14.31 7.51
CA GLN A 444 -15.77 -13.87 6.98
C GLN A 444 -15.16 -14.95 6.07
N LEU A 445 -15.15 -16.21 6.51
CA LEU A 445 -14.65 -17.34 5.73
C LEU A 445 -15.43 -17.54 4.43
N SER A 446 -16.76 -17.43 4.50
CA SER A 446 -17.63 -17.54 3.32
C SER A 446 -17.36 -16.43 2.31
N LEU A 447 -17.30 -15.17 2.74
CA LEU A 447 -17.04 -14.02 1.88
C LEU A 447 -15.62 -14.08 1.28
N ALA A 448 -14.61 -14.41 2.07
CA ALA A 448 -13.24 -14.62 1.61
C ALA A 448 -13.15 -15.71 0.54
N SER A 449 -13.83 -16.84 0.77
CA SER A 449 -13.87 -17.95 -0.19
C SER A 449 -14.55 -17.55 -1.50
N GLN A 450 -15.65 -16.80 -1.42
CA GLN A 450 -16.38 -16.31 -2.59
C GLN A 450 -15.52 -15.36 -3.43
N ILE A 451 -14.90 -14.35 -2.83
CA ILE A 451 -14.05 -13.40 -3.57
C ILE A 451 -12.78 -14.05 -4.10
N THR A 452 -12.21 -15.01 -3.37
CA THR A 452 -11.06 -15.79 -3.83
C THR A 452 -11.40 -16.66 -5.04
N ARG A 453 -12.55 -17.34 -5.02
CA ARG A 453 -13.05 -18.12 -6.17
C ARG A 453 -13.33 -17.23 -7.36
N TYR A 454 -13.96 -16.08 -7.13
CA TYR A 454 -14.24 -15.10 -8.17
C TYR A 454 -12.95 -14.59 -8.83
N ALA A 455 -11.96 -14.19 -8.03
CA ALA A 455 -10.67 -13.73 -8.53
C ALA A 455 -9.89 -14.81 -9.30
N LYS A 456 -10.08 -16.09 -8.98
CA LYS A 456 -9.49 -17.21 -9.73
C LYS A 456 -10.16 -17.40 -11.09
N SER A 457 -11.49 -17.23 -11.18
CA SER A 457 -12.22 -17.35 -12.46
C SER A 457 -12.22 -16.07 -13.29
N HIS A 458 -11.90 -14.93 -12.69
CA HIS A 458 -11.86 -13.61 -13.32
C HIS A 458 -10.52 -12.93 -12.99
N PRO A 459 -9.39 -13.48 -13.46
CA PRO A 459 -8.09 -12.88 -13.19
C PRO A 459 -8.05 -11.43 -13.70
N ARG A 460 -7.50 -10.52 -12.89
CA ARG A 460 -7.41 -9.11 -13.27
C ARG A 460 -6.58 -8.92 -14.54
N PRO A 461 -6.98 -8.00 -15.43
CA PRO A 461 -6.06 -7.44 -16.41
C PRO A 461 -4.98 -6.60 -15.70
N ASP A 462 -4.14 -5.94 -16.50
CA ASP A 462 -3.15 -5.01 -15.98
C ASP A 462 -3.77 -3.95 -15.04
N MET A 463 -3.14 -3.71 -13.89
CA MET A 463 -3.68 -2.83 -12.86
C MET A 463 -3.81 -1.38 -13.34
N ASN A 464 -2.90 -0.91 -14.19
CA ASN A 464 -2.98 0.45 -14.73
C ASN A 464 -4.21 0.59 -15.64
N LYS A 465 -4.57 -0.47 -16.38
CA LYS A 465 -5.82 -0.50 -17.15
C LYS A 465 -7.06 -0.44 -16.26
N LEU A 466 -7.07 -1.13 -15.12
CA LEU A 466 -8.19 -1.10 -14.18
C LEU A 466 -8.35 0.26 -13.52
N HIS A 467 -7.24 0.85 -13.03
CA HIS A 467 -7.24 2.19 -12.46
C HIS A 467 -7.64 3.24 -13.50
N GLY A 468 -7.26 3.05 -14.77
CA GLY A 468 -7.64 3.90 -15.90
C GLY A 468 -9.02 3.64 -16.52
N ALA A 469 -9.85 2.74 -15.96
CA ALA A 469 -11.10 2.30 -16.60
C ALA A 469 -12.24 3.34 -16.58
N ALA A 470 -12.08 4.44 -15.86
CA ALA A 470 -13.03 5.56 -15.88
C ALA A 470 -12.86 6.38 -17.16
N THR A 471 -13.96 6.63 -17.88
CA THR A 471 -13.95 7.46 -19.08
C THR A 471 -14.26 8.92 -18.79
N THR A 472 -14.88 9.21 -17.65
CA THR A 472 -15.27 10.57 -17.24
C THR A 472 -14.58 10.94 -15.93
N ALA A 473 -13.93 12.10 -15.86
CA ALA A 473 -13.47 12.70 -14.62
C ALA A 473 -14.39 13.86 -14.24
N ILE A 474 -14.85 13.87 -12.99
CA ILE A 474 -15.61 14.97 -12.39
C ILE A 474 -14.71 15.64 -11.38
N VAL A 475 -14.20 16.82 -11.75
CA VAL A 475 -13.13 17.49 -11.03
C VAL A 475 -13.69 18.56 -10.12
N LEU A 476 -13.50 18.39 -8.81
CA LEU A 476 -13.95 19.35 -7.79
C LEU A 476 -12.87 20.42 -7.54
N PRO A 477 -13.22 21.62 -7.07
CA PRO A 477 -12.20 22.57 -6.63
C PRO A 477 -11.39 21.98 -5.47
N TYR A 478 -10.10 22.30 -5.39
CA TYR A 478 -9.25 21.80 -4.31
C TYR A 478 -9.79 22.22 -2.93
N GLY A 479 -9.78 21.30 -1.97
CA GLY A 479 -10.41 21.44 -0.66
C GLY A 479 -11.89 21.01 -0.61
N TYR A 480 -12.59 20.90 -1.75
CA TYR A 480 -13.97 20.39 -1.77
C TYR A 480 -13.99 18.85 -1.75
N THR A 481 -15.09 18.32 -1.23
CA THR A 481 -15.39 16.89 -1.11
C THR A 481 -16.88 16.68 -1.42
N LEU A 482 -17.25 15.53 -2.01
CA LEU A 482 -18.67 15.17 -2.09
C LEU A 482 -19.19 14.85 -0.68
N PRO A 483 -20.47 15.17 -0.41
CA PRO A 483 -21.09 14.80 0.85
C PRO A 483 -21.11 13.28 1.02
N THR A 484 -20.91 12.82 2.25
CA THR A 484 -21.26 11.48 2.73
C THR A 484 -22.52 11.54 3.61
N CYS A 485 -23.17 10.41 3.87
CA CYS A 485 -24.35 10.37 4.73
C CYS A 485 -24.06 10.93 6.14
N TRP A 486 -22.81 10.77 6.59
CA TRP A 486 -22.29 11.31 7.84
C TRP A 486 -22.08 12.82 7.78
N GLN A 487 -21.49 13.36 6.71
CA GLN A 487 -21.37 14.81 6.52
C GLN A 487 -22.73 15.51 6.38
N LEU A 488 -23.75 14.78 5.92
CA LEU A 488 -25.13 15.29 5.83
C LEU A 488 -25.87 15.30 7.17
N PHE A 489 -25.43 14.54 8.19
CA PHE A 489 -26.20 14.35 9.44
C PHE A 489 -25.44 14.54 10.76
N THR A 490 -24.13 14.31 10.85
CA THR A 490 -23.50 14.19 12.18
C THR A 490 -21.99 14.50 12.22
N TRP A 491 -21.57 15.00 13.40
CA TRP A 491 -20.21 15.21 13.92
C TRP A 491 -19.36 16.35 13.32
N GLY A 492 -19.66 17.58 13.73
CA GLY A 492 -18.61 18.59 14.02
C GLY A 492 -17.77 19.11 12.84
N THR A 493 -18.01 18.70 11.60
CA THR A 493 -17.32 19.30 10.45
C THR A 493 -18.03 20.62 10.11
N HIS A 494 -17.82 21.68 10.90
CA HIS A 494 -18.19 23.06 10.53
C HIS A 494 -17.52 23.51 9.22
N ILE A 495 -16.61 22.69 8.69
CA ILE A 495 -15.88 22.94 7.46
C ILE A 495 -16.69 22.63 6.18
N TYR A 496 -17.48 21.54 6.13
CA TYR A 496 -18.27 21.12 4.97
C TYR A 496 -19.81 21.31 5.03
N PRO A 497 -20.42 22.24 5.83
CA PRO A 497 -21.86 22.47 5.75
C PRO A 497 -22.29 22.90 4.35
N LEU A 498 -23.38 22.33 3.84
CA LEU A 498 -23.91 22.64 2.51
C LEU A 498 -24.30 24.12 2.33
N ASN A 499 -24.71 24.79 3.40
CA ASN A 499 -25.08 26.21 3.41
C ASN A 499 -23.90 27.17 3.63
N ARG A 500 -22.68 26.65 3.86
CA ARG A 500 -21.47 27.48 4.01
C ARG A 500 -21.24 28.26 2.72
N LYS A 501 -21.03 29.57 2.82
CA LYS A 501 -20.67 30.41 1.67
C LYS A 501 -19.16 30.49 1.46
N ASN A 502 -18.73 30.52 0.20
CA ASN A 502 -17.36 30.81 -0.17
C ASN A 502 -17.16 32.31 -0.48
N ARG A 503 -15.95 32.69 -0.94
CA ARG A 503 -15.60 34.08 -1.28
C ARG A 503 -16.43 34.70 -2.41
N PHE A 504 -17.10 33.88 -3.23
CA PHE A 504 -17.99 34.33 -4.31
C PHE A 504 -19.45 34.45 -3.86
N GLY A 505 -19.74 34.21 -2.57
CA GLY A 505 -21.10 34.26 -2.02
C GLY A 505 -21.95 33.02 -2.34
N LEU A 506 -21.42 32.06 -3.09
CA LEU A 506 -22.06 30.78 -3.40
C LEU A 506 -21.99 29.84 -2.21
N THR A 507 -23.06 29.08 -1.97
CA THR A 507 -23.03 28.03 -0.97
C THR A 507 -22.22 26.83 -1.45
N TYR A 508 -21.73 26.02 -0.51
CA TYR A 508 -21.03 24.77 -0.82
C TYR A 508 -21.92 23.84 -1.67
N LYS A 509 -23.24 23.84 -1.42
CA LYS A 509 -24.24 23.16 -2.25
C LYS A 509 -24.27 23.69 -3.68
N ASP A 510 -24.26 25.01 -3.88
CA ASP A 510 -24.29 25.62 -5.21
C ASP A 510 -23.07 25.19 -6.04
N VAL A 511 -21.89 25.15 -5.41
CA VAL A 511 -20.65 24.68 -6.06
C VAL A 511 -20.73 23.18 -6.39
N LEU A 512 -21.29 22.34 -5.52
CA LEU A 512 -21.35 20.89 -5.75
C LEU A 512 -22.48 20.46 -6.70
N LYS A 513 -23.54 21.26 -6.87
CA LYS A 513 -24.72 20.88 -7.66
C LYS A 513 -24.36 20.44 -9.09
N PRO A 514 -23.49 21.13 -9.84
CA PRO A 514 -23.08 20.67 -11.17
C PRO A 514 -22.35 19.32 -11.16
N ALA A 515 -21.46 19.08 -10.18
CA ALA A 515 -20.79 17.78 -10.04
C ALA A 515 -21.81 16.66 -9.80
N ILE A 516 -22.78 16.89 -8.92
CA ILE A 516 -23.79 15.89 -8.56
C ILE A 516 -24.76 15.61 -9.71
N ASN A 517 -25.10 16.62 -10.51
CA ASN A 517 -25.86 16.42 -11.75
C ASN A 517 -25.11 15.53 -12.76
N GLU A 518 -23.81 15.76 -12.95
CA GLU A 518 -22.98 14.96 -13.83
C GLU A 518 -22.80 13.52 -13.29
N ILE A 519 -22.64 13.35 -11.98
CA ILE A 519 -22.62 12.02 -11.34
C ILE A 519 -23.96 11.32 -11.57
N ALA A 520 -25.08 12.01 -11.37
CA ALA A 520 -26.40 11.44 -11.59
C ALA A 520 -26.61 11.02 -13.05
N TYR A 521 -26.14 11.84 -14.00
CA TYR A 521 -26.12 11.48 -15.42
C TYR A 521 -25.27 10.23 -15.68
N CYS A 522 -24.06 10.15 -15.14
CA CYS A 522 -23.18 9.00 -15.31
C CYS A 522 -23.81 7.71 -14.74
N LEU A 523 -24.36 7.78 -13.53
CA LEU A 523 -25.01 6.64 -12.87
C LEU A 523 -26.27 6.17 -13.62
N LYS A 524 -27.11 7.09 -14.10
CA LYS A 524 -28.29 6.76 -14.93
C LYS A 524 -27.90 6.03 -16.21
N ASN A 525 -26.80 6.44 -16.84
CA ASN A 525 -26.37 5.94 -18.13
C ASN A 525 -25.28 4.85 -18.03
N LYS A 526 -24.97 4.36 -16.82
CA LYS A 526 -23.93 3.35 -16.57
C LYS A 526 -22.55 3.74 -17.12
N ILE A 527 -22.22 5.02 -17.07
CA ILE A 527 -20.92 5.55 -17.47
C ILE A 527 -19.96 5.43 -16.29
N SER A 528 -18.79 4.83 -16.50
CA SER A 528 -17.73 4.74 -15.50
C SER A 528 -17.08 6.12 -15.31
N TYR A 529 -17.11 6.64 -14.09
CA TYR A 529 -16.58 7.96 -13.76
C TYR A 529 -15.70 7.94 -12.52
N ASP A 530 -14.82 8.91 -12.42
CA ASP A 530 -14.02 9.21 -11.24
C ASP A 530 -14.35 10.58 -10.68
N VAL A 531 -14.19 10.74 -9.37
CA VAL A 531 -14.32 12.03 -8.69
C VAL A 531 -12.98 12.37 -8.08
N VAL A 532 -12.44 13.51 -8.42
CA VAL A 532 -11.08 13.89 -8.03
C VAL A 532 -11.01 15.41 -7.81
N PRO A 533 -10.33 15.90 -6.78
CA PRO A 533 -10.06 17.34 -6.66
C PRO A 533 -9.07 17.83 -7.72
N ALA A 534 -9.13 19.13 -8.01
CA ALA A 534 -8.18 19.87 -8.84
C ALA A 534 -6.81 20.05 -8.14
N GLY A 535 -6.22 18.96 -7.68
CA GLY A 535 -4.88 18.97 -7.08
C GLY A 535 -3.78 18.95 -8.14
N LYS A 536 -2.57 19.33 -7.73
CA LYS A 536 -1.39 19.48 -8.62
C LYS A 536 -0.99 18.21 -9.39
N ASP A 537 -1.32 17.03 -8.86
CA ASP A 537 -0.94 15.74 -9.43
C ASP A 537 -2.06 15.12 -10.28
N PHE A 538 -3.22 15.79 -10.39
CA PHE A 538 -4.28 15.32 -11.27
C PHE A 538 -3.90 15.52 -12.74
N ASP A 539 -3.81 14.40 -13.46
CA ASP A 539 -3.64 14.36 -14.91
C ASP A 539 -4.98 14.03 -15.60
N PRO A 540 -5.53 14.93 -16.44
CA PRO A 540 -6.72 14.64 -17.23
C PRO A 540 -6.47 13.66 -18.38
N ALA A 541 -5.22 13.26 -18.66
CA ALA A 541 -4.90 12.32 -19.72
C ALA A 541 -5.57 10.94 -19.50
N GLY A 542 -6.07 10.38 -20.59
CA GLY A 542 -6.78 9.10 -20.59
C GLY A 542 -8.22 9.16 -20.09
N TYR A 543 -8.82 10.34 -19.88
CA TYR A 543 -10.26 10.50 -19.78
C TYR A 543 -10.83 11.03 -21.09
N ASN A 544 -11.99 10.50 -21.51
CA ASN A 544 -12.69 10.97 -22.71
C ASN A 544 -13.43 12.29 -22.43
N LYS A 545 -13.91 12.47 -21.20
CA LYS A 545 -14.62 13.66 -20.75
C LYS A 545 -14.07 14.12 -19.41
N VAL A 546 -13.75 15.40 -19.29
CA VAL A 546 -13.38 16.02 -18.00
C VAL A 546 -14.32 17.18 -17.72
N VAL A 547 -14.99 17.11 -16.57
CA VAL A 547 -15.95 18.11 -16.11
C VAL A 547 -15.35 18.86 -14.93
N TRP A 548 -14.83 20.06 -15.20
CA TRP A 548 -14.21 20.91 -14.19
C TRP A 548 -15.23 21.80 -13.52
N ILE A 549 -15.39 21.62 -12.22
CA ILE A 549 -16.19 22.49 -11.37
C ILE A 549 -15.28 23.48 -10.66
N ARG A 550 -15.58 24.77 -10.77
CA ARG A 550 -14.81 25.84 -10.14
C ARG A 550 -15.52 26.39 -8.91
N GLU A 551 -14.75 27.02 -8.01
CA GLU A 551 -15.29 27.62 -6.79
C GLU A 551 -16.33 28.71 -7.06
N ASP A 552 -16.24 29.39 -8.21
CA ASP A 552 -17.20 30.40 -8.66
C ASP A 552 -18.46 29.79 -9.29
N GLY A 553 -18.64 28.47 -9.21
CA GLY A 553 -19.79 27.74 -9.74
C GLY A 553 -19.74 27.50 -11.26
N THR A 554 -18.70 27.99 -11.95
CA THR A 554 -18.57 27.76 -13.39
C THR A 554 -18.17 26.31 -13.68
N VAL A 555 -18.70 25.80 -14.79
CA VAL A 555 -18.44 24.44 -15.29
C VAL A 555 -17.69 24.54 -16.60
N ARG A 556 -16.57 23.83 -16.73
CA ARG A 556 -15.87 23.69 -18.02
C ARG A 556 -15.84 22.22 -18.44
N PHE A 557 -16.27 21.97 -19.66
CA PHE A 557 -16.15 20.67 -20.30
C PHE A 557 -14.92 20.69 -21.18
N ALA A 558 -13.95 19.81 -20.91
CA ALA A 558 -12.92 19.49 -21.89
C ALA A 558 -13.35 18.21 -22.61
N ALA A 559 -13.65 18.34 -23.90
CA ALA A 559 -13.75 17.24 -24.83
C ALA A 559 -12.45 17.25 -25.65
N GLU A 560 -11.67 16.17 -25.53
CA GLU A 560 -10.37 15.97 -26.18
C GLU A 560 -9.23 16.92 -25.75
N HIS A 561 -8.01 16.38 -25.88
CA HIS A 561 -6.79 16.81 -25.22
C HIS A 561 -6.36 18.25 -25.51
N GLY A 562 -5.87 18.89 -24.45
CA GLY A 562 -5.10 20.13 -24.50
C GLY A 562 -5.81 21.22 -23.75
N LEU A 563 -5.36 21.49 -22.51
CA LEU A 563 -5.31 22.81 -21.86
C LEU A 563 -4.77 22.60 -20.45
N GLU A 564 -3.60 23.19 -20.17
CA GLU A 564 -2.98 23.18 -18.84
C GLU A 564 -3.81 23.95 -17.80
N PRO A 565 -3.70 23.60 -16.51
CA PRO A 565 -4.25 24.42 -15.44
C PRO A 565 -3.53 25.76 -15.38
N SER A 566 -4.20 26.84 -15.80
CA SER A 566 -3.75 28.19 -15.52
C SER A 566 -3.97 28.53 -14.04
N GLY A 567 -2.87 28.55 -13.27
CA GLY A 567 -2.61 29.39 -12.09
C GLY A 567 -3.59 29.35 -10.94
#